data_AF-A0A0C2GWK1-F1
#
_entry.id   AF-A0A0C2GWK1-F1
#
_cell.length_a   1.000
_cell.length_b   1.000
_cell.length_c   1.000
_cell.angle_alpha   90.00
_cell.angle_beta   90.00
_cell.angle_gamma   90.00
#
_symmetry.space_group_name_H-M   'P 1'
#
loop_
_entity.id
_entity.type
_entity.pdbx_description
1 polymer ?
#
loop_
_entity_poly.entity_id
_entity_poly.type
_entity_poly.pdbx_seq_one_letter_code
_entity_poly.pdbx_strand_id
1 'polypeptide(L)'
;MNVPEFQQEHYTENFIQAVLDGGLGSKKKGAVLVVGGDGRFLSMEAVNVIIKIAAANGVGRLIIGQNGFLSTPAVSNLIRKGFEGKKIDGGEIVGTFLGIILTASHNPGGPKGDFGIKFNCENGGPAPDAVTNAIYEITTKMSTYSICPDLQCDFTKIGRSEFDVDGVGHLTVDVIDSVKDYVELMQKIFDFGKIKSLISGQLTGKKFEMLIDSMHGATGPYVSTILCDILGVESRGCMRTVPKPDFGGGHPDPNLTYAKHLVEQMSKGEHDFGAAFDGDGDRNMILGKNGFFVTPSDSLAVIADNLGCIPYFQSRKVAGFARSMPTAGAVDLVAKAKRLEVVLYRTLFIYLISSLC
;
A
#
# COMPACT_ATOMS: atom_id res chain seq x y z
N MET A 1 -15.13 -9.78 1.31
CA MET A 1 -16.26 -10.31 0.51
C MET A 1 -15.67 -10.96 -0.72
N ASN A 2 -16.34 -11.95 -1.28
CA ASN A 2 -15.94 -12.49 -2.56
C ASN A 2 -16.36 -11.55 -3.70
N VAL A 3 -15.77 -11.76 -4.87
CA VAL A 3 -16.08 -11.00 -6.09
C VAL A 3 -17.57 -11.07 -6.47
N PRO A 4 -18.24 -12.24 -6.46
CA PRO A 4 -19.68 -12.32 -6.73
C PRO A 4 -20.55 -11.36 -5.91
N GLU A 5 -20.23 -11.09 -4.65
CA GLU A 5 -20.97 -10.08 -3.87
C GLU A 5 -20.78 -8.66 -4.41
N PHE A 6 -19.55 -8.27 -4.76
CA PHE A 6 -19.28 -6.94 -5.31
C PHE A 6 -19.87 -6.71 -6.70
N GLN A 7 -20.16 -7.79 -7.43
CA GLN A 7 -20.83 -7.75 -8.73
C GLN A 7 -22.36 -7.67 -8.63
N GLN A 8 -22.94 -7.79 -7.43
CA GLN A 8 -24.36 -7.52 -7.25
C GLN A 8 -24.66 -6.07 -7.60
N GLU A 9 -25.82 -5.86 -8.21
CA GLU A 9 -26.26 -4.53 -8.61
C GLU A 9 -26.26 -3.57 -7.42
N HIS A 10 -25.69 -2.38 -7.62
CA HIS A 10 -25.56 -1.31 -6.62
C HIS A 10 -24.67 -1.62 -5.42
N TYR A 11 -24.05 -2.79 -5.33
CA TYR A 11 -23.24 -3.15 -4.15
C TYR A 11 -22.04 -2.22 -3.98
N THR A 12 -21.25 -2.08 -5.04
CA THR A 12 -20.04 -1.25 -5.05
C THR A 12 -20.43 0.23 -4.96
N GLU A 13 -21.46 0.64 -5.69
CA GLU A 13 -21.96 2.02 -5.72
C GLU A 13 -22.42 2.49 -4.34
N ASN A 14 -23.24 1.67 -3.66
CA ASN A 14 -23.71 1.97 -2.31
C ASN A 14 -22.54 2.12 -1.34
N PHE A 15 -21.57 1.22 -1.41
CA PHE A 15 -20.41 1.28 -0.50
C PHE A 15 -19.54 2.52 -0.76
N ILE A 16 -19.26 2.86 -2.03
CA ILE A 16 -18.51 4.08 -2.35
C ILE A 16 -19.26 5.33 -1.91
N GLN A 17 -20.58 5.42 -2.13
CA GLN A 17 -21.40 6.52 -1.62
C GLN A 17 -21.31 6.61 -0.09
N ALA A 18 -21.39 5.47 0.62
CA ALA A 18 -21.25 5.43 2.08
C ALA A 18 -19.88 5.93 2.55
N VAL A 19 -18.81 5.56 1.85
CA VAL A 19 -17.45 6.01 2.15
C VAL A 19 -17.36 7.53 2.04
N LEU A 20 -17.96 8.14 1.00
CA LEU A 20 -17.96 9.59 0.86
C LEU A 20 -18.85 10.27 1.92
N ASP A 21 -20.04 9.74 2.20
CA ASP A 21 -20.97 10.38 3.14
C ASP A 21 -20.55 10.20 4.59
N GLY A 22 -20.15 9.00 4.99
CA GLY A 22 -19.72 8.70 6.35
C GLY A 22 -18.27 9.08 6.63
N GLY A 23 -17.38 8.94 5.64
CA GLY A 23 -15.95 9.21 5.79
C GLY A 23 -15.57 10.67 5.66
N LEU A 24 -16.27 11.41 4.79
CA LEU A 24 -15.99 12.82 4.50
C LEU A 24 -17.14 13.75 4.90
N GLY A 25 -18.40 13.29 4.83
CA GLY A 25 -19.56 14.12 5.07
C GLY A 25 -19.56 15.36 4.18
N SER A 26 -19.71 16.55 4.79
CA SER A 26 -19.67 17.82 4.04
C SER A 26 -18.29 18.14 3.44
N LYS A 27 -17.21 17.56 3.97
CA LYS A 27 -15.84 17.80 3.49
C LYS A 27 -15.55 17.15 2.14
N LYS A 28 -16.43 16.29 1.61
CA LYS A 28 -16.21 15.63 0.31
C LYS A 28 -16.13 16.63 -0.84
N LYS A 29 -16.84 17.76 -0.73
CA LYS A 29 -16.79 18.83 -1.73
C LYS A 29 -15.40 19.46 -1.78
N GLY A 30 -14.75 19.39 -2.94
CA GLY A 30 -13.39 19.89 -3.14
C GLY A 30 -12.29 19.01 -2.54
N ALA A 31 -12.62 17.83 -2.00
CA ALA A 31 -11.60 16.91 -1.47
C ALA A 31 -10.72 16.33 -2.58
N VAL A 32 -9.57 15.79 -2.17
CA VAL A 32 -8.65 15.04 -3.03
C VAL A 32 -8.65 13.57 -2.60
N LEU A 33 -9.00 12.66 -3.50
CA LEU A 33 -8.93 11.21 -3.24
C LEU A 33 -7.80 10.57 -4.03
N VAL A 34 -6.90 9.91 -3.33
CA VAL A 34 -5.93 8.97 -3.92
C VAL A 34 -6.63 7.63 -4.11
N VAL A 35 -6.63 7.10 -5.32
CA VAL A 35 -7.30 5.84 -5.66
C VAL A 35 -6.28 4.89 -6.29
N GLY A 36 -6.23 3.67 -5.77
CA GLY A 36 -5.45 2.61 -6.39
C GLY A 36 -5.68 1.27 -5.72
N GLY A 37 -4.99 0.24 -6.17
CA GLY A 37 -5.13 -1.10 -5.62
C GLY A 37 -4.07 -2.05 -6.13
N ASP A 38 -4.22 -3.31 -5.74
CA ASP A 38 -3.24 -4.36 -6.05
C ASP A 38 -3.40 -5.02 -7.43
N GLY A 39 -4.36 -4.54 -8.22
CA GLY A 39 -4.61 -5.04 -9.57
C GLY A 39 -5.39 -6.36 -9.63
N ARG A 40 -5.97 -6.81 -8.49
CA ARG A 40 -6.87 -7.97 -8.49
C ARG A 40 -8.08 -7.77 -9.41
N PHE A 41 -8.70 -8.87 -9.79
CA PHE A 41 -9.94 -8.88 -10.57
C PHE A 41 -10.98 -7.90 -9.99
N LEU A 42 -11.73 -7.22 -10.86
CA LEU A 42 -12.71 -6.16 -10.54
C LEU A 42 -12.12 -4.77 -10.21
N SER A 43 -10.79 -4.63 -10.08
CA SER A 43 -10.20 -3.34 -9.67
C SER A 43 -10.49 -2.21 -10.66
N MET A 44 -10.35 -2.44 -11.96
CA MET A 44 -10.55 -1.37 -12.96
C MET A 44 -12.02 -0.93 -13.03
N GLU A 45 -12.95 -1.89 -12.92
CA GLU A 45 -14.39 -1.62 -12.87
C GLU A 45 -14.75 -0.79 -11.63
N ALA A 46 -14.19 -1.15 -10.47
CA ALA A 46 -14.39 -0.39 -9.23
C ALA A 46 -13.79 1.03 -9.30
N VAL A 47 -12.62 1.22 -9.94
CA VAL A 47 -12.07 2.57 -10.19
C VAL A 47 -13.04 3.40 -11.03
N ASN A 48 -13.62 2.83 -12.08
CA ASN A 48 -14.60 3.55 -12.90
C ASN A 48 -15.82 3.99 -12.09
N VAL A 49 -16.35 3.12 -11.22
CA VAL A 49 -17.44 3.46 -10.30
C VAL A 49 -17.04 4.58 -9.36
N ILE A 50 -15.83 4.52 -8.77
CA ILE A 50 -15.30 5.57 -7.89
C ILE A 50 -15.24 6.91 -8.60
N ILE A 51 -14.73 6.97 -9.84
CA ILE A 51 -14.64 8.23 -10.60
C ILE A 51 -16.04 8.85 -10.78
N LYS A 52 -17.02 8.05 -11.22
CA LYS A 52 -18.38 8.53 -11.50
C LYS A 52 -19.12 9.02 -10.25
N ILE A 53 -18.96 8.32 -9.13
CA ILE A 53 -19.60 8.69 -7.86
C ILE A 53 -18.88 9.88 -7.24
N ALA A 54 -17.55 9.92 -7.26
CA ALA A 54 -16.77 11.05 -6.77
C ALA A 54 -17.13 12.35 -7.51
N ALA A 55 -17.23 12.29 -8.84
CA ALA A 55 -17.69 13.41 -9.68
C ALA A 55 -19.06 13.92 -9.24
N ALA A 56 -20.05 13.03 -9.13
CA ALA A 56 -21.42 13.38 -8.73
C ALA A 56 -21.52 13.94 -7.30
N ASN A 57 -20.57 13.61 -6.44
CA ASN A 57 -20.52 14.05 -5.05
C ASN A 57 -19.67 15.32 -4.82
N GLY A 58 -19.11 15.90 -5.88
CA GLY A 58 -18.35 17.15 -5.84
C GLY A 58 -16.93 17.01 -5.32
N VAL A 59 -16.36 15.81 -5.37
CA VAL A 59 -14.91 15.62 -5.15
C VAL A 59 -14.17 16.47 -6.18
N GLY A 60 -13.23 17.31 -5.72
CA GLY A 60 -12.55 18.26 -6.60
C GLY A 60 -11.45 17.60 -7.41
N ARG A 61 -10.81 16.56 -6.86
CA ARG A 61 -9.69 15.92 -7.53
C ARG A 61 -9.53 14.44 -7.20
N LEU A 62 -9.18 13.64 -8.19
CA LEU A 62 -8.75 12.25 -8.05
C LEU A 62 -7.29 12.10 -8.49
N ILE A 63 -6.49 11.40 -7.69
CA ILE A 63 -5.13 10.99 -8.03
C ILE A 63 -5.15 9.47 -8.16
N ILE A 64 -4.98 8.95 -9.37
CA ILE A 64 -5.16 7.54 -9.68
C ILE A 64 -3.84 6.99 -10.20
N GLY A 65 -3.33 5.90 -9.62
CA GLY A 65 -2.18 5.22 -10.24
C GLY A 65 -2.58 4.64 -11.59
N GLN A 66 -1.67 4.62 -12.56
CA GLN A 66 -1.94 4.10 -13.89
C GLN A 66 -2.63 2.72 -13.83
N ASN A 67 -3.71 2.54 -14.58
CA ASN A 67 -4.58 1.35 -14.55
C ASN A 67 -5.28 1.10 -13.20
N GLY A 68 -5.39 2.10 -12.33
CA GLY A 68 -5.91 1.93 -10.97
C GLY A 68 -4.94 1.23 -10.02
N PHE A 69 -3.65 1.17 -10.36
CA PHE A 69 -2.67 0.36 -9.65
C PHE A 69 -1.80 1.19 -8.71
N LEU A 70 -1.86 0.93 -7.41
CA LEU A 70 -0.98 1.49 -6.37
C LEU A 70 -0.89 0.50 -5.21
N SER A 71 0.31 0.25 -4.70
CA SER A 71 0.46 -0.48 -3.43
C SER A 71 -0.10 0.33 -2.25
N THR A 72 -0.50 -0.35 -1.17
CA THR A 72 -0.99 0.32 0.04
C THR A 72 0.02 1.33 0.61
N PRO A 73 1.34 1.01 0.70
CA PRO A 73 2.35 1.99 1.09
C PRO A 73 2.48 3.18 0.13
N ALA A 74 2.29 2.99 -1.18
CA ALA A 74 2.34 4.08 -2.16
C ALA A 74 1.15 5.04 -2.00
N VAL A 75 -0.06 4.51 -1.77
CA VAL A 75 -1.23 5.33 -1.45
C VAL A 75 -0.99 6.18 -0.20
N SER A 76 -0.49 5.56 0.87
CA SER A 76 -0.17 6.27 2.12
C SER A 76 0.84 7.41 1.91
N ASN A 77 1.91 7.15 1.13
CA ASN A 77 2.90 8.15 0.77
C ASN A 77 2.28 9.34 0.01
N LEU A 78 1.43 9.09 -0.97
CA LEU A 78 0.79 10.14 -1.78
C LEU A 78 -0.15 11.02 -0.94
N ILE A 79 -0.97 10.41 -0.09
CA ILE A 79 -1.85 11.15 0.85
C ILE A 79 -1.01 12.09 1.71
N ARG A 80 0.07 11.58 2.31
CA ARG A 80 0.95 12.37 3.17
C ARG A 80 1.71 13.45 2.41
N LYS A 81 2.18 13.17 1.19
CA LYS A 81 2.88 14.14 0.34
C LYS A 81 1.95 15.33 0.04
N GLY A 82 0.69 15.05 -0.28
CA GLY A 82 -0.35 16.06 -0.45
C GLY A 82 -0.66 16.85 0.82
N PHE A 83 -0.85 16.15 1.95
CA PHE A 83 -1.08 16.76 3.26
C PHE A 83 0.07 17.70 3.69
N GLU A 84 1.31 17.35 3.37
CA GLU A 84 2.50 18.16 3.64
C GLU A 84 2.66 19.35 2.65
N GLY A 85 1.67 19.62 1.79
CA GLY A 85 1.68 20.71 0.80
C GLY A 85 2.74 20.51 -0.29
N LYS A 86 3.22 19.28 -0.49
CA LYS A 86 4.24 18.99 -1.49
C LYS A 86 3.59 18.67 -2.83
N LYS A 87 4.34 18.97 -3.89
CA LYS A 87 3.91 18.69 -5.26
C LYS A 87 3.80 17.18 -5.49
N ILE A 88 2.70 16.74 -6.08
CA ILE A 88 2.55 15.38 -6.63
C ILE A 88 2.66 15.52 -8.15
N ASP A 89 3.61 14.80 -8.75
CA ASP A 89 3.97 14.93 -10.18
C ASP A 89 4.18 16.37 -10.69
N GLY A 90 4.70 17.25 -9.83
CA GLY A 90 5.06 18.63 -10.19
C GLY A 90 3.93 19.67 -10.08
N GLY A 91 2.69 19.25 -9.77
CA GLY A 91 1.56 20.13 -9.51
C GLY A 91 1.40 20.47 -8.02
N GLU A 92 1.11 21.72 -7.70
CA GLU A 92 0.65 22.12 -6.35
C GLU A 92 -0.78 21.60 -6.13
N ILE A 93 -1.06 21.13 -4.91
CA ILE A 93 -2.36 20.55 -4.58
C ILE A 93 -2.74 20.97 -3.15
N VAL A 94 -3.94 21.52 -3.01
CA VAL A 94 -4.50 21.97 -1.73
C VAL A 94 -5.84 21.26 -1.53
N GLY A 95 -6.06 20.69 -0.34
CA GLY A 95 -7.30 20.02 0.02
C GLY A 95 -7.10 18.96 1.09
N THR A 96 -8.21 18.36 1.55
CA THR A 96 -8.19 17.16 2.39
C THR A 96 -7.84 15.95 1.51
N PHE A 97 -6.73 15.28 1.81
CA PHE A 97 -6.27 14.08 1.10
C PHE A 97 -6.71 12.81 1.80
N LEU A 98 -7.28 11.87 1.06
CA LEU A 98 -7.72 10.58 1.60
C LEU A 98 -7.44 9.47 0.58
N GLY A 99 -7.59 8.22 0.99
CA GLY A 99 -7.30 7.07 0.14
C GLY A 99 -8.47 6.11 0.02
N ILE A 100 -8.79 5.66 -1.20
CA ILE A 100 -9.58 4.45 -1.42
C ILE A 100 -8.63 3.41 -2.03
N ILE A 101 -8.47 2.27 -1.35
CA ILE A 101 -7.56 1.21 -1.77
C ILE A 101 -8.34 -0.05 -2.11
N LEU A 102 -8.26 -0.48 -3.38
CA LEU A 102 -8.91 -1.66 -3.91
C LEU A 102 -8.04 -2.89 -3.66
N THR A 103 -8.27 -3.56 -2.54
CA THR A 103 -7.48 -4.70 -2.10
C THR A 103 -8.18 -5.48 -1.00
N ALA A 104 -7.95 -6.80 -0.98
CA ALA A 104 -8.19 -7.67 0.17
C ALA A 104 -6.88 -8.24 0.74
N SER A 105 -5.75 -7.53 0.58
CA SER A 105 -4.42 -7.89 1.10
C SER A 105 -4.05 -9.33 0.73
N HIS A 106 -3.74 -10.16 1.72
CA HIS A 106 -3.34 -11.56 1.58
C HIS A 106 -4.40 -12.53 1.03
N ASN A 107 -5.65 -12.10 0.88
CA ASN A 107 -6.72 -12.93 0.34
C ASN A 107 -6.56 -13.18 -1.17
N PRO A 108 -6.97 -14.37 -1.67
CA PRO A 108 -6.80 -14.75 -3.08
C PRO A 108 -7.65 -13.86 -4.00
N GLY A 109 -7.24 -13.73 -5.25
CA GLY A 109 -7.90 -12.91 -6.26
C GLY A 109 -8.69 -13.74 -7.29
N GLY A 110 -9.07 -13.10 -8.39
CA GLY A 110 -9.76 -13.73 -9.52
C GLY A 110 -11.29 -13.75 -9.37
N PRO A 111 -12.02 -14.24 -10.38
CA PRO A 111 -13.49 -14.16 -10.44
C PRO A 111 -14.24 -14.86 -9.31
N LYS A 112 -13.59 -15.82 -8.63
CA LYS A 112 -14.12 -16.55 -7.47
C LYS A 112 -13.37 -16.24 -6.18
N GLY A 113 -12.41 -15.31 -6.23
CA GLY A 113 -11.63 -14.88 -5.09
C GLY A 113 -12.29 -13.75 -4.33
N ASP A 114 -11.48 -13.06 -3.54
CA ASP A 114 -11.91 -11.97 -2.66
C ASP A 114 -11.59 -10.60 -3.25
N PHE A 115 -12.50 -9.67 -2.97
CA PHE A 115 -12.35 -8.26 -3.25
C PHE A 115 -12.56 -7.43 -1.98
N GLY A 116 -11.99 -6.23 -1.95
CA GLY A 116 -12.03 -5.38 -0.78
C GLY A 116 -11.80 -3.92 -1.15
N ILE A 117 -12.41 -3.04 -0.36
CA ILE A 117 -12.28 -1.59 -0.48
C ILE A 117 -11.87 -1.07 0.90
N LYS A 118 -10.62 -0.64 1.04
CA LYS A 118 -10.09 0.01 2.25
C LYS A 118 -10.22 1.52 2.10
N PHE A 119 -10.36 2.21 3.23
CA PHE A 119 -10.39 3.67 3.28
C PHE A 119 -9.31 4.20 4.24
N ASN A 120 -8.50 5.15 3.76
CA ASN A 120 -7.44 5.79 4.53
C ASN A 120 -7.72 7.28 4.73
N CYS A 121 -7.37 7.79 5.92
CA CYS A 121 -7.55 9.17 6.34
C CYS A 121 -6.35 10.08 6.01
N GLU A 122 -6.45 11.38 6.35
CA GLU A 122 -5.47 12.44 6.04
C GLU A 122 -4.04 12.17 6.52
N ASN A 123 -3.88 11.36 7.56
CA ASN A 123 -2.56 10.95 8.05
C ASN A 123 -1.89 9.87 7.18
N GLY A 124 -2.58 9.37 6.16
CA GLY A 124 -2.17 8.30 5.25
C GLY A 124 -2.48 6.89 5.74
N GLY A 125 -3.07 6.73 6.93
CA GLY A 125 -3.38 5.42 7.52
C GLY A 125 -4.85 5.03 7.47
N PRO A 126 -5.20 3.80 7.89
CA PRO A 126 -6.57 3.29 7.88
C PRO A 126 -7.53 4.15 8.69
N ALA A 127 -8.78 4.19 8.23
CA ALA A 127 -9.85 4.97 8.86
C ALA A 127 -10.23 4.47 10.27
N PRO A 128 -10.26 5.35 11.30
CA PRO A 128 -10.56 5.00 12.70
C PRO A 128 -11.94 4.40 12.88
N ASP A 129 -12.14 3.67 13.98
CA ASP A 129 -13.42 3.01 14.33
C ASP A 129 -14.62 3.97 14.20
N ALA A 130 -14.45 5.23 14.64
CA ALA A 130 -15.48 6.26 14.51
C ALA A 130 -15.89 6.53 13.05
N VAL A 131 -14.92 6.55 12.14
CA VAL A 131 -15.15 6.76 10.70
C VAL A 131 -15.77 5.51 10.07
N THR A 132 -15.25 4.32 10.36
CA THR A 132 -15.82 3.08 9.81
C THR A 132 -17.24 2.82 10.32
N ASN A 133 -17.54 3.17 11.57
CA ASN A 133 -18.89 3.10 12.12
C ASN A 133 -19.83 4.10 11.43
N ALA A 134 -19.39 5.33 11.17
CA ALA A 134 -20.17 6.30 10.42
C ALA A 134 -20.49 5.82 8.99
N ILE A 135 -19.49 5.25 8.29
CA ILE A 135 -19.69 4.63 6.97
C ILE A 135 -20.72 3.50 7.07
N TYR A 136 -20.55 2.59 8.03
CA TYR A 136 -21.48 1.48 8.23
C TYR A 136 -22.91 1.97 8.49
N GLU A 137 -23.10 2.96 9.36
CA GLU A 137 -24.42 3.52 9.62
C GLU A 137 -25.09 4.05 8.34
N ILE A 138 -24.34 4.72 7.46
CA ILE A 138 -24.85 5.17 6.17
C ILE A 138 -25.27 3.98 5.29
N THR A 139 -24.47 2.90 5.23
CA THR A 139 -24.83 1.69 4.45
C THR A 139 -26.16 1.08 4.87
N THR A 140 -26.52 1.15 6.16
CA THR A 140 -27.77 0.57 6.68
C THR A 140 -29.02 1.44 6.44
N LYS A 141 -28.82 2.73 6.13
CA LYS A 141 -29.90 3.73 6.07
C LYS A 141 -30.09 4.33 4.67
N MET A 142 -29.08 4.29 3.81
CA MET A 142 -29.17 4.91 2.49
C MET A 142 -30.23 4.23 1.62
N SER A 143 -30.87 5.02 0.77
CA SER A 143 -31.83 4.55 -0.25
C SER A 143 -31.50 5.06 -1.65
N THR A 144 -30.51 5.95 -1.77
CA THR A 144 -30.09 6.59 -3.02
C THR A 144 -28.58 6.84 -2.98
N TYR A 145 -27.97 6.92 -4.16
CA TYR A 145 -26.61 7.40 -4.37
C TYR A 145 -26.57 8.35 -5.57
N SER A 146 -25.52 9.17 -5.67
CA SER A 146 -25.32 10.08 -6.80
C SER A 146 -24.22 9.54 -7.71
N ILE A 147 -24.46 9.52 -9.01
CA ILE A 147 -23.51 9.01 -10.02
C ILE A 147 -23.60 9.83 -11.31
N CYS A 148 -22.46 10.04 -11.96
CA CYS A 148 -22.39 10.55 -13.33
C CYS A 148 -22.27 9.36 -14.31
N PRO A 149 -23.36 8.76 -14.80
CA PRO A 149 -23.31 7.49 -15.54
C PRO A 149 -22.54 7.61 -16.86
N ASP A 150 -22.60 8.77 -17.51
CA ASP A 150 -22.02 9.03 -18.83
C ASP A 150 -20.55 9.49 -18.77
N LEU A 151 -20.01 9.77 -17.57
CA LEU A 151 -18.62 10.21 -17.43
C LEU A 151 -17.68 9.06 -17.83
N GLN A 152 -16.80 9.34 -18.78
CA GLN A 152 -15.76 8.41 -19.23
C GLN A 152 -14.39 9.05 -18.99
N CYS A 153 -13.53 8.36 -18.24
CA CYS A 153 -12.17 8.81 -17.97
C CYS A 153 -11.20 7.67 -18.27
N ASP A 154 -10.23 7.92 -19.16
CA ASP A 154 -9.15 6.98 -19.45
C ASP A 154 -8.07 7.08 -18.37
N PHE A 155 -8.06 6.14 -17.42
CA PHE A 155 -7.04 6.02 -16.38
C PHE A 155 -5.93 5.02 -16.73
N THR A 156 -5.82 4.59 -17.99
CA THR A 156 -4.76 3.68 -18.45
C THR A 156 -3.50 4.41 -18.90
N LYS A 157 -3.57 5.72 -19.12
CA LYS A 157 -2.46 6.56 -19.56
C LYS A 157 -2.20 7.66 -18.55
N ILE A 158 -0.92 7.87 -18.22
CA ILE A 158 -0.48 8.98 -17.37
C ILE A 158 -0.89 10.30 -18.04
N GLY A 159 -1.44 11.22 -17.25
CA GLY A 159 -1.91 12.50 -17.74
C GLY A 159 -2.99 13.10 -16.85
N ARG A 160 -3.49 14.26 -17.27
CA ARG A 160 -4.60 14.96 -16.59
C ARG A 160 -5.82 15.00 -17.48
N SER A 161 -6.98 14.71 -16.89
CA SER A 161 -8.30 14.95 -17.47
C SER A 161 -9.11 15.87 -16.56
N GLU A 162 -9.97 16.69 -17.15
CA GLU A 162 -10.78 17.68 -16.45
C GLU A 162 -12.23 17.55 -16.90
N PHE A 163 -13.17 17.63 -15.96
CA PHE A 163 -14.59 17.40 -16.18
C PHE A 163 -15.42 18.45 -15.46
N ASP A 164 -16.28 19.16 -16.19
CA ASP A 164 -17.32 19.99 -15.60
C ASP A 164 -18.58 19.15 -15.38
N VAL A 165 -19.07 19.13 -14.14
CA VAL A 165 -20.23 18.34 -13.72
C VAL A 165 -21.37 19.29 -13.41
N ASP A 166 -22.41 19.24 -14.25
CA ASP A 166 -23.58 20.11 -14.19
C ASP A 166 -24.21 20.14 -12.79
N GLY A 167 -24.33 21.34 -12.23
CA GLY A 167 -24.92 21.55 -10.90
C GLY A 167 -24.08 21.07 -9.72
N VAL A 168 -22.87 20.54 -9.94
CA VAL A 168 -21.99 20.01 -8.88
C VAL A 168 -20.67 20.79 -8.79
N GLY A 169 -19.96 20.98 -9.90
CA GLY A 169 -18.67 21.68 -9.91
C GLY A 169 -17.68 21.07 -10.91
N HIS A 170 -16.39 21.25 -10.64
CA HIS A 170 -15.30 20.77 -11.49
C HIS A 170 -14.57 19.59 -10.83
N LEU A 171 -14.27 18.56 -11.61
CA LEU A 171 -13.45 17.42 -11.21
C LEU A 171 -12.18 17.37 -12.06
N THR A 172 -11.02 17.34 -11.41
CA THR A 172 -9.74 17.00 -12.03
C THR A 172 -9.36 15.55 -11.75
N VAL A 173 -8.92 14.80 -12.75
CA VAL A 173 -8.37 13.45 -12.59
C VAL A 173 -6.92 13.44 -13.08
N ASP A 174 -5.98 13.22 -12.16
CA ASP A 174 -4.58 12.96 -12.50
C ASP A 174 -4.29 11.47 -12.44
N VAL A 175 -3.85 10.93 -13.57
CA VAL A 175 -3.32 9.59 -13.69
C VAL A 175 -1.82 9.67 -13.58
N ILE A 176 -1.24 9.01 -12.58
CA ILE A 176 0.18 9.13 -12.22
C ILE A 176 0.94 7.81 -12.41
N ASP A 177 2.26 7.89 -12.45
CA ASP A 177 3.12 6.71 -12.37
C ASP A 177 2.94 6.04 -10.99
N SER A 178 2.73 4.72 -10.99
CA SER A 178 2.42 3.98 -9.76
C SER A 178 3.60 3.87 -8.78
N VAL A 179 4.83 4.05 -9.24
CA VAL A 179 6.06 3.67 -8.54
C VAL A 179 6.91 4.87 -8.18
N LYS A 180 6.96 5.89 -9.04
CA LYS A 180 7.86 7.05 -8.97
C LYS A 180 7.89 7.73 -7.60
N ASP A 181 6.75 8.20 -7.08
CA ASP A 181 6.69 8.91 -5.80
C ASP A 181 7.16 8.05 -4.61
N TYR A 182 6.93 6.74 -4.68
CA TYR A 182 7.39 5.81 -3.65
C TYR A 182 8.90 5.57 -3.74
N VAL A 183 9.46 5.46 -4.95
CA VAL A 183 10.92 5.39 -5.16
C VAL A 183 11.61 6.62 -4.58
N GLU A 184 11.07 7.82 -4.84
CA GLU A 184 11.59 9.07 -4.27
C GLU A 184 11.59 9.04 -2.74
N LEU A 185 10.56 8.47 -2.11
CA LEU A 185 10.51 8.30 -0.67
C LEU A 185 11.60 7.33 -0.20
N MET A 186 11.74 6.17 -0.84
CA MET A 186 12.75 5.17 -0.46
C MET A 186 14.17 5.71 -0.56
N GLN A 187 14.48 6.48 -1.59
CA GLN A 187 15.78 7.14 -1.77
C GLN A 187 16.07 8.20 -0.69
N LYS A 188 15.04 8.81 -0.10
CA LYS A 188 15.19 9.73 1.05
C LYS A 188 15.41 9.01 2.37
N ILE A 189 14.91 7.77 2.48
CA ILE A 189 14.97 6.99 3.73
C ILE A 189 16.28 6.19 3.82
N PHE A 190 16.69 5.57 2.72
CA PHE A 190 17.79 4.60 2.67
C PHE A 190 18.98 5.09 1.85
N ASP A 191 20.18 4.59 2.18
CA ASP A 191 21.39 4.82 1.40
C ASP A 191 21.47 3.82 0.24
N PHE A 192 20.92 4.19 -0.91
CA PHE A 192 20.91 3.35 -2.10
C PHE A 192 22.33 3.06 -2.62
N GLY A 193 23.29 3.96 -2.40
CA GLY A 193 24.68 3.75 -2.78
C GLY A 193 25.32 2.60 -2.01
N LYS A 194 25.13 2.57 -0.68
CA LYS A 194 25.60 1.46 0.16
C LYS A 194 24.89 0.14 -0.13
N ILE A 195 23.57 0.18 -0.35
CA ILE A 195 22.81 -1.03 -0.70
C ILE A 195 23.31 -1.61 -2.03
N LYS A 196 23.52 -0.76 -3.05
CA LYS A 196 24.11 -1.16 -4.33
C LYS A 196 25.53 -1.71 -4.20
N SER A 197 26.35 -1.11 -3.33
CA SER A 197 27.70 -1.58 -3.03
C SER A 197 27.71 -2.97 -2.35
N LEU A 198 26.74 -3.24 -1.47
CA LEU A 198 26.53 -4.58 -0.90
C LEU A 198 26.10 -5.59 -1.97
N ILE A 199 25.06 -5.27 -2.74
CA ILE A 199 24.49 -6.16 -3.77
C ILE A 199 25.54 -6.54 -4.81
N SER A 200 26.27 -5.56 -5.34
CA SER A 200 27.33 -5.78 -6.32
C SER A 200 28.55 -6.52 -5.76
N GLY A 201 28.68 -6.62 -4.44
CA GLY A 201 29.85 -7.17 -3.77
C GLY A 201 31.04 -6.21 -3.65
N GLN A 202 30.89 -4.94 -4.06
CA GLN A 202 31.92 -3.92 -3.88
C GLN A 202 32.26 -3.72 -2.39
N LEU A 203 31.28 -3.86 -1.49
CA LEU A 203 31.48 -3.66 -0.05
C LEU A 203 32.17 -4.86 0.63
N THR A 204 31.89 -6.08 0.18
CA THR A 204 32.25 -7.32 0.89
C THR A 204 33.23 -8.21 0.12
N GLY A 205 33.53 -7.88 -1.14
CA GLY A 205 34.31 -8.71 -2.06
C GLY A 205 33.52 -9.85 -2.72
N LYS A 206 32.24 -10.03 -2.38
CA LYS A 206 31.36 -11.07 -2.93
C LYS A 206 29.96 -10.51 -3.18
N LYS A 207 29.38 -10.79 -4.35
CA LYS A 207 27.98 -10.46 -4.65
C LYS A 207 27.06 -10.97 -3.52
N PHE A 208 26.10 -10.14 -3.14
CA PHE A 208 25.06 -10.49 -2.17
C PHE A 208 23.83 -10.99 -2.94
N GLU A 209 23.62 -12.30 -2.93
CA GLU A 209 22.62 -12.96 -3.77
C GLU A 209 21.23 -12.85 -3.12
N MET A 210 20.32 -12.13 -3.78
CA MET A 210 18.95 -11.90 -3.29
C MET A 210 17.93 -12.70 -4.09
N LEU A 211 16.84 -13.11 -3.44
CA LEU A 211 15.68 -13.73 -4.09
C LEU A 211 14.37 -13.15 -3.55
N ILE A 212 13.69 -12.33 -4.34
CA ILE A 212 12.55 -11.52 -3.90
C ILE A 212 11.30 -11.92 -4.67
N ASP A 213 10.25 -12.25 -3.93
CA ASP A 213 9.01 -12.77 -4.49
C ASP A 213 7.83 -11.82 -4.27
N SER A 214 7.34 -11.26 -5.36
CA SER A 214 6.19 -10.35 -5.33
C SER A 214 4.84 -11.08 -5.37
N MET A 215 4.84 -12.42 -5.45
CA MET A 215 3.63 -13.26 -5.43
C MET A 215 2.54 -12.82 -6.42
N HIS A 216 2.92 -12.24 -7.57
CA HIS A 216 2.01 -11.64 -8.56
C HIS A 216 1.14 -10.48 -8.03
N GLY A 217 1.51 -9.88 -6.90
CA GLY A 217 0.82 -8.75 -6.29
C GLY A 217 1.41 -7.38 -6.64
N ALA A 218 1.00 -6.38 -5.88
CA ALA A 218 1.26 -4.98 -6.13
C ALA A 218 2.75 -4.62 -6.15
N THR A 219 3.58 -5.34 -5.40
CA THR A 219 5.01 -5.01 -5.22
C THR A 219 5.87 -5.26 -6.45
N GLY A 220 5.37 -5.99 -7.46
CA GLY A 220 6.15 -6.41 -8.63
C GLY A 220 6.87 -5.28 -9.39
N PRO A 221 6.15 -4.22 -9.83
CA PRO A 221 6.76 -3.05 -10.46
C PRO A 221 7.72 -2.28 -9.53
N TYR A 222 7.43 -2.22 -8.23
CA TYR A 222 8.30 -1.58 -7.23
C TYR A 222 9.62 -2.35 -7.06
N VAL A 223 9.55 -3.67 -6.97
CA VAL A 223 10.71 -4.57 -6.89
C VAL A 223 11.55 -4.44 -8.16
N SER A 224 10.93 -4.48 -9.34
CA SER A 224 11.64 -4.34 -10.61
C SER A 224 12.37 -3.00 -10.70
N THR A 225 11.69 -1.90 -10.39
CA THR A 225 12.27 -0.55 -10.47
C THR A 225 13.37 -0.34 -9.41
N ILE A 226 13.08 -0.64 -8.14
CA ILE A 226 14.01 -0.34 -7.04
C ILE A 226 15.17 -1.33 -7.05
N LEU A 227 14.89 -2.64 -7.05
CA LEU A 227 15.92 -3.66 -6.89
C LEU A 227 16.67 -3.90 -8.19
N CYS A 228 15.98 -4.06 -9.32
CA CYS A 228 16.66 -4.36 -10.59
C CYS A 228 17.24 -3.10 -11.22
N ASP A 229 16.41 -2.12 -11.57
CA ASP A 229 16.85 -0.99 -12.41
C ASP A 229 17.81 -0.05 -11.66
N ILE A 230 17.51 0.25 -10.39
CA ILE A 230 18.30 1.21 -9.61
C ILE A 230 19.46 0.54 -8.86
N LEU A 231 19.17 -0.54 -8.12
CA LEU A 231 20.14 -1.20 -7.23
C LEU A 231 20.94 -2.32 -7.92
N GLY A 232 20.55 -2.77 -9.10
CA GLY A 232 21.32 -3.71 -9.92
C GLY A 232 21.20 -5.17 -9.50
N VAL A 233 20.09 -5.56 -8.85
CA VAL A 233 19.75 -6.98 -8.66
C VAL A 233 19.46 -7.60 -10.03
N GLU A 234 20.05 -8.75 -10.32
CA GLU A 234 19.79 -9.47 -11.57
C GLU A 234 18.34 -9.96 -11.60
N SER A 235 17.69 -9.96 -12.77
CA SER A 235 16.27 -10.32 -12.90
C SER A 235 15.92 -11.71 -12.36
N ARG A 236 16.87 -12.66 -12.39
CA ARG A 236 16.73 -13.99 -11.77
C ARG A 236 16.57 -13.97 -10.24
N GLY A 237 17.01 -12.89 -9.59
CA GLY A 237 16.81 -12.64 -8.16
C GLY A 237 15.44 -12.07 -7.83
N CYS A 238 14.53 -12.00 -8.81
CA CYS A 238 13.17 -11.50 -8.65
C CYS A 238 12.16 -12.49 -9.24
N MET A 239 11.15 -12.84 -8.46
CA MET A 239 10.14 -13.84 -8.79
C MET A 239 8.77 -13.21 -8.84
N ARG A 240 7.96 -13.63 -9.82
CA ARG A 240 6.52 -13.31 -9.89
C ARG A 240 6.23 -11.79 -9.78
N THR A 241 7.06 -10.98 -10.41
CA THR A 241 6.98 -9.50 -10.39
C THR A 241 5.96 -8.91 -11.37
N VAL A 242 5.32 -9.74 -12.21
CA VAL A 242 4.22 -9.30 -13.06
C VAL A 242 2.91 -9.47 -12.28
N PRO A 243 2.18 -8.38 -11.96
CA PRO A 243 0.90 -8.46 -11.29
C PRO A 243 -0.12 -9.26 -12.10
N LYS A 244 -0.98 -10.02 -11.42
CA LYS A 244 -2.07 -10.77 -12.07
C LYS A 244 -3.38 -10.60 -11.31
N PRO A 245 -4.54 -10.46 -12.00
CA PRO A 245 -5.85 -10.31 -11.36
C PRO A 245 -6.23 -11.45 -10.38
N ASP A 246 -5.66 -12.63 -10.57
CA ASP A 246 -5.86 -13.84 -9.76
C ASP A 246 -4.62 -14.23 -8.95
N PHE A 247 -3.59 -13.37 -8.91
CA PHE A 247 -2.28 -13.65 -8.32
C PHE A 247 -1.62 -14.96 -8.83
N GLY A 248 -1.92 -15.36 -10.07
CA GLY A 248 -1.46 -16.63 -10.64
C GLY A 248 -2.15 -17.86 -10.06
N GLY A 249 -3.36 -17.70 -9.51
CA GLY A 249 -4.15 -18.76 -8.88
C GLY A 249 -3.73 -19.11 -7.45
N GLY A 250 -2.82 -18.34 -6.85
CA GLY A 250 -2.30 -18.54 -5.49
C GLY A 250 -2.88 -17.58 -4.46
N HIS A 251 -2.55 -17.82 -3.19
CA HIS A 251 -2.76 -16.86 -2.11
C HIS A 251 -1.52 -15.96 -2.01
N PRO A 252 -1.65 -14.63 -2.15
CA PRO A 252 -0.53 -13.71 -1.99
C PRO A 252 -0.29 -13.44 -0.49
N ASP A 253 0.04 -14.48 0.28
CA ASP A 253 0.24 -14.42 1.72
C ASP A 253 1.67 -14.86 2.08
N PRO A 254 2.56 -13.95 2.53
CA PRO A 254 3.97 -14.24 2.72
C PRO A 254 4.18 -15.01 4.04
N ASN A 255 4.04 -16.32 3.98
CA ASN A 255 4.38 -17.23 5.06
C ASN A 255 4.95 -18.56 4.53
N LEU A 256 5.47 -19.40 5.42
CA LEU A 256 6.14 -20.66 5.06
C LEU A 256 5.24 -21.66 4.29
N THR A 257 3.91 -21.49 4.35
CA THR A 257 2.96 -22.35 3.65
C THR A 257 2.74 -21.89 2.21
N TYR A 258 2.37 -20.62 2.00
CA TYR A 258 2.01 -20.12 0.66
C TYR A 258 3.20 -19.62 -0.16
N ALA A 259 4.27 -19.16 0.50
CA ALA A 259 5.54 -18.82 -0.15
C ALA A 259 6.50 -20.03 -0.23
N LYS A 260 5.95 -21.26 -0.29
CA LYS A 260 6.70 -22.51 -0.33
C LYS A 260 7.78 -22.55 -1.41
N HIS A 261 7.48 -22.06 -2.61
CA HIS A 261 8.46 -22.05 -3.70
C HIS A 261 9.69 -21.18 -3.37
N LEU A 262 9.50 -20.03 -2.73
CA LEU A 262 10.61 -19.20 -2.25
C LEU A 262 11.44 -19.93 -1.19
N VAL A 263 10.77 -20.57 -0.22
CA VAL A 263 11.44 -21.34 0.85
C VAL A 263 12.30 -22.46 0.24
N GLU A 264 11.76 -23.23 -0.70
CA GLU A 264 12.49 -24.30 -1.39
C GLU A 264 13.73 -23.79 -2.14
N GLN A 265 13.65 -22.64 -2.81
CA GLN A 265 14.80 -22.05 -3.49
C GLN A 265 15.85 -21.52 -2.50
N MET A 266 15.42 -20.88 -1.40
CA MET A 266 16.32 -20.40 -0.35
C MET A 266 17.04 -21.55 0.37
N SER A 267 16.38 -22.70 0.56
CA SER A 267 16.95 -23.89 1.20
C SER A 267 18.10 -24.53 0.42
N LYS A 268 18.28 -24.20 -0.88
CA LYS A 268 19.43 -24.67 -1.67
C LYS A 268 20.74 -24.01 -1.27
N GLY A 269 20.69 -22.90 -0.52
CA GLY A 269 21.89 -22.20 -0.03
C GLY A 269 22.62 -21.34 -1.07
N GLU A 270 22.02 -21.16 -2.25
CA GLU A 270 22.55 -20.34 -3.36
C GLU A 270 22.37 -18.84 -3.11
N HIS A 271 21.33 -18.46 -2.37
CA HIS A 271 20.98 -17.07 -2.08
C HIS A 271 21.29 -16.75 -0.61
N ASP A 272 21.75 -15.52 -0.36
CA ASP A 272 22.09 -15.04 0.99
C ASP A 272 20.87 -14.39 1.69
N PHE A 273 19.92 -13.84 0.93
CA PHE A 273 18.70 -13.19 1.44
C PHE A 273 17.48 -13.46 0.56
N GLY A 274 16.35 -13.78 1.19
CA GLY A 274 15.07 -13.99 0.53
C GLY A 274 13.96 -13.15 1.15
N ALA A 275 13.01 -12.69 0.34
CA ALA A 275 11.81 -12.03 0.86
C ALA A 275 10.56 -12.33 0.02
N ALA A 276 9.39 -12.31 0.65
CA ALA A 276 8.10 -12.35 -0.03
C ALA A 276 7.20 -11.20 0.44
N PHE A 277 6.32 -10.73 -0.44
CA PHE A 277 5.30 -9.71 -0.14
C PHE A 277 3.89 -10.23 -0.34
N ASP A 278 2.91 -9.62 0.34
CA ASP A 278 1.49 -9.92 0.13
C ASP A 278 0.88 -9.13 -1.04
N GLY A 279 -0.43 -9.28 -1.22
CA GLY A 279 -1.17 -8.74 -2.37
C GLY A 279 -0.99 -7.24 -2.57
N ASP A 280 -1.14 -6.42 -1.53
CA ASP A 280 -0.99 -4.96 -1.59
C ASP A 280 0.35 -4.42 -1.08
N GLY A 281 1.24 -5.30 -0.64
CA GLY A 281 2.63 -4.98 -0.32
C GLY A 281 2.85 -4.32 1.04
N ASP A 282 1.91 -4.46 1.98
CA ASP A 282 2.06 -3.96 3.36
C ASP A 282 2.63 -5.01 4.33
N ARG A 283 2.75 -6.28 3.88
CA ARG A 283 3.40 -7.37 4.64
C ARG A 283 4.65 -7.87 3.96
N ASN A 284 5.55 -8.43 4.77
CA ASN A 284 6.75 -9.10 4.29
C ASN A 284 7.08 -10.34 5.12
N MET A 285 7.72 -11.31 4.46
CA MET A 285 8.43 -12.42 5.09
C MET A 285 9.90 -12.33 4.73
N ILE A 286 10.80 -12.55 5.70
CA ILE A 286 12.24 -12.52 5.49
C ILE A 286 12.85 -13.91 5.72
N LEU A 287 13.72 -14.32 4.81
CA LEU A 287 14.50 -15.55 4.88
C LEU A 287 15.99 -15.23 4.77
N GLY A 288 16.80 -15.86 5.61
CA GLY A 288 18.25 -15.93 5.45
C GLY A 288 18.67 -17.12 4.60
N LYS A 289 19.99 -17.25 4.43
CA LYS A 289 20.63 -18.38 3.77
C LYS A 289 20.16 -19.73 4.31
N ASN A 290 20.09 -20.74 3.42
CA ASN A 290 19.60 -22.09 3.73
C ASN A 290 18.13 -22.13 4.20
N GLY A 291 17.35 -21.10 3.90
CA GLY A 291 15.94 -21.00 4.31
C GLY A 291 15.75 -20.65 5.79
N PHE A 292 16.73 -19.99 6.43
CA PHE A 292 16.61 -19.55 7.81
C PHE A 292 15.44 -18.57 7.96
N PHE A 293 14.38 -18.99 8.65
CA PHE A 293 13.19 -18.16 8.84
C PHE A 293 13.41 -17.11 9.94
N VAL A 294 13.32 -15.84 9.56
CA VAL A 294 13.33 -14.73 10.52
C VAL A 294 11.88 -14.48 10.95
N THR A 295 11.57 -14.72 12.23
CA THR A 295 10.22 -14.46 12.72
C THR A 295 9.89 -12.97 12.61
N PRO A 296 8.63 -12.57 12.31
CA PRO A 296 8.29 -11.16 12.21
C PRO A 296 8.54 -10.37 13.51
N SER A 297 8.42 -11.02 14.67
CA SER A 297 8.71 -10.40 15.97
C SER A 297 10.20 -10.11 16.14
N ASP A 298 11.07 -11.05 15.75
CA ASP A 298 12.52 -10.85 15.81
C ASP A 298 12.98 -9.87 14.72
N SER A 299 12.36 -9.88 13.54
CA SER A 299 12.63 -8.91 12.49
C SER A 299 12.43 -7.47 13.00
N LEU A 300 11.31 -7.21 13.68
CA LEU A 300 11.05 -5.91 14.33
C LEU A 300 12.15 -5.57 15.35
N ALA A 301 12.53 -6.51 16.21
CA ALA A 301 13.55 -6.28 17.24
C ALA A 301 14.95 -6.01 16.64
N VAL A 302 15.34 -6.77 15.61
CA VAL A 302 16.64 -6.60 14.92
C VAL A 302 16.70 -5.25 14.22
N ILE A 303 15.63 -4.83 13.54
CA ILE A 303 15.56 -3.50 12.93
C ILE A 303 15.63 -2.41 14.01
N ALA A 304 14.85 -2.55 15.08
CA ALA A 304 14.86 -1.61 16.21
C ALA A 304 16.25 -1.46 16.84
N ASP A 305 17.02 -2.55 16.93
CA ASP A 305 18.36 -2.50 17.51
C ASP A 305 19.38 -1.83 16.59
N ASN A 306 19.13 -1.87 15.27
CA ASN A 306 20.05 -1.42 14.24
C ASN A 306 19.58 -0.15 13.48
N LEU A 307 18.60 0.59 14.01
CA LEU A 307 18.07 1.81 13.35
C LEU A 307 19.15 2.82 12.94
N GLY A 308 20.26 2.88 13.69
CA GLY A 308 21.41 3.72 13.36
C GLY A 308 22.06 3.42 12.01
N CYS A 309 21.73 2.30 11.35
CA CYS A 309 22.19 1.99 10.00
C CYS A 309 21.37 2.65 8.89
N ILE A 310 20.20 3.23 9.21
CA ILE A 310 19.26 3.81 8.25
C ILE A 310 19.33 5.34 8.35
N PRO A 311 19.72 6.06 7.27
CA PRO A 311 19.90 7.52 7.29
C PRO A 311 18.73 8.31 7.87
N TYR A 312 17.49 7.88 7.57
CA TYR A 312 16.28 8.50 8.13
C TYR A 312 16.30 8.60 9.67
N PHE A 313 16.71 7.54 10.36
CA PHE A 313 16.75 7.50 11.83
C PHE A 313 18.04 8.08 12.41
N GLN A 314 19.09 8.29 11.61
CA GLN A 314 20.27 9.05 12.04
C GLN A 314 19.97 10.54 12.19
N SER A 315 19.10 11.07 11.31
CA SER A 315 18.72 12.49 11.30
C SER A 315 17.57 12.84 12.25
N ARG A 316 16.97 11.86 12.93
CA ARG A 316 15.75 12.03 13.73
C ARG A 316 15.88 11.33 15.06
N LYS A 317 15.33 11.95 16.11
CA LYS A 317 15.20 11.28 17.42
C LYS A 317 14.13 10.19 17.32
N VAL A 318 14.49 8.96 17.71
CA VAL A 318 13.53 7.88 17.88
C VAL A 318 12.73 8.14 19.16
N ALA A 319 11.41 8.33 19.04
CA ALA A 319 10.54 8.63 20.17
C ALA A 319 10.28 7.38 21.05
N GLY A 320 10.19 6.21 20.43
CA GLY A 320 9.91 4.95 21.09
C GLY A 320 9.64 3.85 20.07
N PHE A 321 9.24 2.68 20.55
CA PHE A 321 8.79 1.55 19.74
C PHE A 321 7.33 1.21 20.05
N ALA A 322 6.73 0.38 19.23
CA ALA A 322 5.38 -0.11 19.47
C ALA A 322 5.21 -1.49 18.84
N ARG A 323 4.38 -2.33 19.47
CA ARG A 323 3.97 -3.63 18.93
C ARG A 323 2.55 -3.97 19.32
N SER A 324 1.91 -4.81 18.51
CA SER A 324 0.62 -5.38 18.91
C SER A 324 0.81 -6.35 20.07
N MET A 325 -0.20 -6.47 20.93
CA MET A 325 -0.18 -7.35 22.09
C MET A 325 0.31 -8.78 21.79
N PRO A 326 -0.14 -9.48 20.72
CA PRO A 326 0.32 -10.85 20.43
C PRO A 326 1.72 -10.94 19.81
N THR A 327 2.33 -9.83 19.38
CA THR A 327 3.72 -9.82 18.88
C THR A 327 4.65 -10.13 20.05
N ALA A 328 5.64 -11.00 19.85
CA ALA A 328 6.55 -11.39 20.94
C ALA A 328 7.34 -10.18 21.49
N GLY A 329 7.68 -10.22 22.77
CA GLY A 329 8.33 -9.12 23.51
C GLY A 329 9.80 -8.86 23.17
N ALA A 330 10.29 -9.33 22.02
CA ALA A 330 11.69 -9.18 21.61
C ALA A 330 12.10 -7.70 21.49
N VAL A 331 11.22 -6.86 20.94
CA VAL A 331 11.46 -5.41 20.83
C VAL A 331 11.50 -4.71 22.19
N ASP A 332 10.80 -5.22 23.20
CA ASP A 332 10.78 -4.69 24.56
C ASP A 332 12.16 -4.81 25.22
N LEU A 333 12.89 -5.88 24.92
CA LEU A 333 14.27 -6.06 25.36
C LEU A 333 15.19 -5.01 24.75
N VAL A 334 15.04 -4.72 23.45
CA VAL A 334 15.79 -3.69 22.74
C VAL A 334 15.46 -2.31 23.29
N ALA A 335 14.18 -2.01 23.50
CA ALA A 335 13.71 -0.76 24.06
C ALA A 335 14.31 -0.51 25.45
N LYS A 336 14.30 -1.52 26.32
CA LYS A 336 14.91 -1.47 27.65
C LYS A 336 16.41 -1.17 27.57
N ALA A 337 17.14 -1.83 26.67
CA ALA A 337 18.58 -1.61 26.47
C ALA A 337 18.87 -0.18 25.97
N LYS A 338 18.03 0.36 25.08
CA LYS A 338 18.16 1.71 24.53
C LYS A 338 17.50 2.81 25.37
N ARG A 339 16.86 2.46 26.49
CA ARG A 339 16.09 3.38 27.36
C ARG A 339 14.99 4.14 26.60
N LEU A 340 14.25 3.40 25.77
CA LEU A 340 13.10 3.89 25.01
C LEU A 340 11.81 3.24 25.51
N GLU A 341 10.68 3.92 25.31
CA GLU A 341 9.36 3.39 25.65
C GLU A 341 8.85 2.41 24.58
N VAL A 342 7.96 1.51 25.00
CA VAL A 342 7.21 0.62 24.10
C VAL A 342 5.72 0.78 24.33
N VAL A 343 4.99 1.13 23.27
CA VAL A 343 3.54 1.15 23.27
C VAL A 343 3.01 -0.23 22.87
N LEU A 344 2.17 -0.81 23.73
CA LEU A 344 1.41 -2.03 23.43
C LEU A 344 0.01 -1.66 22.98
N TYR A 345 -0.38 -2.15 21.80
CA TYR A 345 -1.69 -1.85 21.23
C TYR A 345 -2.44 -3.12 20.82
N ARG A 346 -3.76 -3.02 20.66
CA ARG A 346 -4.60 -4.14 20.19
C ARG A 346 -4.19 -4.53 18.76
N THR A 347 -4.31 -5.79 18.38
CA THR A 347 -4.11 -6.20 16.98
C THR A 347 -4.88 -5.28 16.03
N LEU A 348 -4.21 -4.82 14.97
CA LEU A 348 -4.59 -3.88 13.89
C LEU A 348 -3.72 -2.61 13.89
N PHE A 349 -3.24 -2.24 12.70
CA PHE A 349 -2.32 -1.11 12.47
C PHE A 349 -2.92 0.25 12.88
N ILE A 350 -4.24 0.36 12.93
CA ILE A 350 -4.93 1.59 13.27
C ILE A 350 -4.61 2.12 14.68
N TYR A 351 -4.45 1.22 15.64
CA TYR A 351 -4.15 1.58 17.03
C TYR A 351 -2.67 1.99 17.21
N LEU A 352 -1.78 1.60 16.28
CA LEU A 352 -0.42 2.12 16.24
C LEU A 352 -0.42 3.61 15.87
N ILE A 353 -1.22 4.01 14.89
CA ILE A 353 -1.22 5.39 14.39
C ILE A 353 -1.65 6.38 15.46
N SER A 354 -2.61 6.02 16.31
CA SER A 354 -3.01 6.83 17.46
C SER A 354 -1.89 7.09 18.47
N SER A 355 -0.79 6.33 18.41
CA SER A 355 0.40 6.53 19.25
C SER A 355 1.54 7.29 18.56
N LEU A 356 1.42 7.58 17.25
CA LEU A 356 2.40 8.33 16.47
C LEU A 356 2.14 9.85 16.44
N CYS A 357 0.94 10.27 16.87
CA CYS A 357 0.52 11.66 17.05
C CYS A 357 0.58 11.99 18.55
#